data_AF-A0A6J4KB89-F1
#
_entry.id   AF-A0A6J4KB89-F1
#
_cell.length_a   1.000
_cell.length_b   1.000
_cell.length_c   1.000
_cell.angle_alpha   90.00
_cell.angle_beta   90.00
_cell.angle_gamma   90.00
#
_symmetry.space_group_name_H-M   'P 1'
#
loop_
_entity.id
_entity.type
_entity.pdbx_description
1 polymer ?
#
loop_
_entity_poly.entity_id
_entity_poly.type
_entity_poly.pdbx_seq_one_letter_code
_entity_poly.pdbx_strand_id
1 'polypeptide(L)'
;MRGGSLFLVLALALGAVAVPLLSAAADEVVPWTLVLVLAALMVGALAAERAREGFFDVFSPLALAVWATAEVALVPAVLRLVLPPGAVTANGIPYVTPELFAEALLLSIIGFMAMYAGYVVGVGRRLGAMVPVPPADWHHGRAVVVAGAYALIGVAAYATLLASFGGMSGFLAVRARSAYVQDDSLFLFAGVVVMRVGVLVALTAWIFRRDAKRPSVGVIAFVVLVLALTLMLRGRGRVLSILVMALFMYHFGRRRIRFRQFAMLVVGAVGSLLLLDQAFAYMGGYELKSGAGLVRELGGSKKLDKLGSFLLVLRGIPAELDFQWGSTIVAVPFDFVPDRWFPDHPEGAAHVFTRTFFPSAYQAGVGVPPSLWTELYMNFGAVGIAVGSFLLGLWLDALRHLGRVVRSHPGLLLVFVTLLYYTVSLQTTVLETSIPHMMMDVGPAAAAALFVTRFRLHRQQRPGAAPTGLGRPARPLTGTAG
;
A
#
# COMPACT_ATOMS: atom_id res chain seq x y z
N MET A 1 -28.72 -7.59 -6.50
CA MET A 1 -27.96 -8.57 -5.68
C MET A 1 -27.51 -9.84 -6.44
N ARG A 2 -27.62 -9.97 -7.77
CA ARG A 2 -27.52 -11.28 -8.44
C ARG A 2 -26.10 -11.82 -8.77
N GLY A 3 -25.04 -11.01 -8.71
CA GLY A 3 -23.68 -11.48 -9.07
C GLY A 3 -22.78 -11.91 -7.90
N GLY A 4 -23.05 -11.44 -6.67
CA GLY A 4 -22.18 -11.74 -5.52
C GLY A 4 -22.40 -13.12 -4.91
N SER A 5 -23.63 -13.60 -4.92
CA SER A 5 -24.00 -14.92 -4.39
C SER A 5 -23.42 -16.05 -5.24
N LEU A 6 -23.37 -15.91 -6.56
CA LEU A 6 -22.84 -16.94 -7.45
C LEU A 6 -21.33 -17.17 -7.23
N PHE A 7 -20.56 -16.10 -7.02
CA PHE A 7 -19.12 -16.21 -6.72
C PHE A 7 -18.87 -16.93 -5.39
N LEU A 8 -19.62 -16.58 -4.35
CA LEU A 8 -19.49 -17.24 -3.04
C LEU A 8 -19.84 -18.73 -3.14
N VAL A 9 -20.88 -19.07 -3.89
CA VAL A 9 -21.31 -20.46 -4.12
C VAL A 9 -20.25 -21.23 -4.93
N LEU A 10 -19.65 -20.64 -5.96
CA LEU A 10 -18.57 -21.26 -6.73
C LEU A 10 -17.28 -21.46 -5.92
N ALA A 11 -16.91 -20.46 -5.11
CA ALA A 11 -15.78 -20.54 -4.20
C ALA A 11 -15.96 -21.65 -3.15
N LEU A 12 -17.15 -21.72 -2.54
CA LEU A 12 -17.50 -22.75 -1.57
C LEU A 12 -17.59 -24.13 -2.23
N ALA A 13 -18.12 -24.23 -3.44
CA ALA A 13 -18.17 -25.49 -4.20
C ALA A 13 -16.76 -25.99 -4.58
N LEU A 14 -15.89 -25.08 -5.04
CA LEU A 14 -14.49 -25.42 -5.34
C LEU A 14 -13.73 -25.83 -4.07
N GLY A 15 -13.95 -25.16 -2.95
CA GLY A 15 -13.39 -25.55 -1.65
C GLY A 15 -13.90 -26.91 -1.17
N ALA A 16 -15.21 -27.16 -1.31
CA ALA A 16 -15.83 -28.43 -0.92
C ALA A 16 -15.37 -29.62 -1.78
N VAL A 17 -14.97 -29.39 -3.03
CA VAL A 17 -14.38 -30.41 -3.91
C VAL A 17 -12.89 -30.58 -3.65
N ALA A 18 -12.17 -29.50 -3.34
CA ALA A 18 -10.74 -29.56 -3.05
C ALA A 18 -10.43 -30.33 -1.76
N VAL A 19 -11.20 -30.14 -0.69
CA VAL A 19 -10.94 -30.76 0.63
C VAL A 19 -10.87 -32.31 0.60
N PRO A 20 -11.82 -33.04 -0.03
CA PRO A 20 -11.72 -34.49 -0.18
C PRO A 20 -10.54 -34.95 -1.04
N LEU A 21 -10.24 -34.22 -2.13
CA LEU A 21 -9.11 -34.51 -3.02
C LEU A 21 -7.76 -34.33 -2.31
N LEU A 22 -7.66 -33.37 -1.39
CA LEU A 22 -6.48 -33.12 -0.56
C LEU A 22 -6.21 -34.25 0.44
N SER A 23 -7.25 -34.98 0.87
CA SER A 23 -7.10 -36.10 1.82
C SER A 23 -6.60 -37.41 1.17
N ALA A 24 -6.59 -37.48 -0.16
CA ALA A 24 -6.29 -38.71 -0.91
C ALA A 24 -5.03 -38.63 -1.80
N ALA A 25 -4.42 -37.45 -1.94
CA ALA A 25 -3.32 -37.21 -2.87
C ALA A 25 -1.96 -37.09 -2.14
N ALA A 26 -0.90 -37.57 -2.80
CA ALA A 26 0.48 -37.51 -2.34
C ALA A 26 0.93 -36.08 -1.95
N ASP A 27 1.94 -35.98 -1.08
CA ASP A 27 2.46 -34.77 -0.44
C ASP A 27 2.73 -33.58 -1.40
N GLU A 28 3.00 -33.85 -2.68
CA GLU A 28 3.28 -32.82 -3.69
C GLU A 28 2.03 -32.22 -4.38
N VAL A 29 0.88 -32.90 -4.37
CA VAL A 29 -0.32 -32.45 -5.09
C VAL A 29 -1.06 -31.35 -4.32
N VAL A 30 -1.05 -31.45 -3.00
CA VAL A 30 -1.79 -30.57 -2.08
C VAL A 30 -1.46 -29.09 -2.29
N PRO A 31 -0.17 -28.66 -2.33
CA PRO A 31 0.16 -27.26 -2.51
C PRO A 31 -0.28 -26.68 -3.86
N TRP A 32 -0.17 -27.45 -4.95
CA TRP A 32 -0.62 -27.02 -6.27
C TRP A 32 -2.11 -26.74 -6.31
N THR A 33 -2.92 -27.61 -5.70
CA THR A 33 -4.37 -27.39 -5.59
C THR A 33 -4.68 -26.09 -4.84
N LEU A 34 -4.01 -25.83 -3.72
CA LEU A 34 -4.23 -24.60 -2.94
C LEU A 34 -3.80 -23.33 -3.71
N VAL A 35 -2.68 -23.37 -4.43
CA VAL A 35 -2.25 -22.29 -5.34
C VAL A 35 -3.30 -21.99 -6.40
N LEU A 36 -3.86 -23.03 -7.03
CA LEU A 36 -4.91 -22.88 -8.04
C LEU A 36 -6.21 -22.34 -7.46
N VAL A 37 -6.60 -22.79 -6.26
CA VAL A 37 -7.77 -22.26 -5.53
C VAL A 37 -7.59 -20.78 -5.23
N LEU A 38 -6.45 -20.37 -4.67
CA LEU A 38 -6.16 -18.97 -4.39
C LEU A 38 -6.22 -18.12 -5.68
N ALA A 39 -5.57 -18.58 -6.76
CA ALA A 39 -5.61 -17.90 -8.06
C ALA A 39 -7.04 -17.77 -8.61
N ALA A 40 -7.85 -18.83 -8.52
CA ALA A 40 -9.24 -18.82 -8.97
C ALA A 40 -10.11 -17.84 -8.17
N LEU A 41 -9.94 -17.78 -6.85
CA LEU A 41 -10.62 -16.81 -5.98
C LEU A 41 -10.26 -15.37 -6.38
N MET A 42 -8.98 -15.10 -6.63
CA MET A 42 -8.49 -13.78 -7.04
C MET A 42 -9.06 -13.36 -8.40
N VAL A 43 -9.00 -14.24 -9.40
CA VAL A 43 -9.57 -13.99 -10.73
C VAL A 43 -11.07 -13.76 -10.64
N GLY A 44 -11.79 -14.58 -9.87
CA GLY A 44 -13.24 -14.42 -9.73
C GLY A 44 -13.64 -13.17 -8.94
N ALA A 45 -12.84 -12.71 -7.96
CA ALA A 45 -13.05 -11.43 -7.29
C ALA A 45 -12.93 -10.25 -8.27
N LEU A 46 -11.90 -10.26 -9.14
CA LEU A 46 -11.73 -9.26 -10.20
C LEU A 46 -12.87 -9.33 -11.24
N ALA A 47 -13.30 -10.53 -11.62
CA ALA A 47 -14.41 -10.72 -12.55
C ALA A 47 -15.73 -10.20 -11.95
N ALA A 48 -15.97 -10.46 -10.67
CA ALA A 48 -17.14 -9.96 -9.95
C ALA A 48 -17.12 -8.43 -9.84
N GLU A 49 -15.96 -7.81 -9.62
CA GLU A 49 -15.83 -6.36 -9.64
C GLU A 49 -16.09 -5.79 -11.03
N ARG A 50 -15.49 -6.37 -12.08
CA ARG A 50 -15.76 -5.98 -13.46
C ARG A 50 -17.25 -6.07 -13.80
N ALA A 51 -17.92 -7.15 -13.38
CA ALA A 51 -19.36 -7.32 -13.59
C ALA A 51 -20.19 -6.27 -12.85
N ARG A 52 -19.72 -5.80 -11.68
CA ARG A 52 -20.41 -4.76 -10.89
C ARG A 52 -20.20 -3.35 -11.44
N GLU A 53 -18.98 -3.02 -11.86
CA GLU A 53 -18.64 -1.67 -12.33
C GLU A 53 -18.84 -1.49 -13.84
N GLY A 54 -19.04 -2.59 -14.59
CA GLY A 54 -19.19 -2.59 -16.06
C GLY A 54 -17.87 -2.47 -16.83
N PHE A 55 -16.76 -2.17 -16.15
CA PHE A 55 -15.42 -2.14 -16.71
C PHE A 55 -14.40 -2.62 -15.68
N PHE A 56 -13.23 -3.08 -16.15
CA PHE A 56 -12.12 -3.46 -15.28
C PHE A 56 -11.21 -2.25 -15.07
N ASP A 57 -11.14 -1.78 -13.82
CA ASP A 57 -10.22 -0.73 -13.41
C ASP A 57 -9.00 -1.35 -12.72
N VAL A 58 -7.82 -1.19 -13.30
CA VAL A 58 -6.58 -1.78 -12.78
C VAL A 58 -6.15 -1.15 -11.47
N PHE A 59 -6.64 0.06 -11.18
CA PHE A 59 -6.38 0.77 -9.93
C PHE A 59 -7.60 0.80 -9.01
N SER A 60 -8.61 -0.05 -9.23
CA SER A 60 -9.63 -0.24 -8.21
C SER A 60 -8.94 -0.70 -6.91
N PRO A 61 -9.45 -0.28 -5.73
CA PRO A 61 -8.89 -0.73 -4.46
C PRO A 61 -8.82 -2.26 -4.35
N LEU A 62 -9.84 -2.98 -4.84
CA LEU A 62 -9.81 -4.44 -4.85
C LEU A 62 -8.76 -5.00 -5.82
N ALA A 63 -8.62 -4.46 -7.03
CA ALA A 63 -7.62 -4.96 -7.97
C ALA A 63 -6.21 -4.80 -7.40
N LEU A 64 -5.92 -3.66 -6.77
CA LEU A 64 -4.65 -3.42 -6.11
C LEU A 64 -4.41 -4.36 -4.92
N ALA A 65 -5.45 -4.65 -4.13
CA ALA A 65 -5.36 -5.64 -3.05
C ALA A 65 -5.13 -7.07 -3.58
N VAL A 66 -5.78 -7.44 -4.68
CA VAL A 66 -5.53 -8.70 -5.38
C VAL A 66 -4.08 -8.77 -5.86
N TRP A 67 -3.52 -7.69 -6.43
CA TRP A 67 -2.12 -7.65 -6.84
C TRP A 67 -1.16 -7.80 -5.65
N ALA A 68 -1.40 -7.10 -4.55
CA ALA A 68 -0.57 -7.22 -3.35
C ALA A 68 -0.67 -8.63 -2.72
N THR A 69 -1.85 -9.23 -2.71
CA THR A 69 -2.04 -10.65 -2.32
C THR A 69 -1.25 -11.59 -3.24
N ALA A 70 -1.23 -11.30 -4.55
CA ALA A 70 -0.47 -12.10 -5.50
C ALA A 70 1.03 -12.04 -5.19
N GLU A 71 1.54 -10.84 -4.92
CA GLU A 71 2.94 -10.61 -4.56
C GLU A 71 3.33 -11.32 -3.26
N VAL A 72 2.46 -11.28 -2.24
CA VAL A 72 2.78 -11.83 -0.91
C VAL A 72 2.67 -13.35 -0.84
N ALA A 73 1.66 -13.93 -1.50
CA ALA A 73 1.35 -15.35 -1.34
C ALA A 73 1.42 -16.15 -2.65
N LEU A 74 0.72 -15.72 -3.71
CA LEU A 74 0.57 -16.54 -4.91
C LEU A 74 1.89 -16.70 -5.68
N VAL A 75 2.58 -15.60 -5.98
CA VAL A 75 3.82 -15.61 -6.76
C VAL A 75 4.93 -16.36 -6.02
N PRO A 76 5.20 -16.11 -4.72
CA PRO A 76 6.19 -16.89 -3.99
C PRO A 76 5.83 -18.38 -3.93
N ALA A 77 4.55 -18.72 -3.82
CA ALA A 77 4.12 -20.11 -3.80
C ALA A 77 4.38 -20.81 -5.14
N VAL A 78 4.02 -20.17 -6.25
CA VAL A 78 4.30 -20.70 -7.61
C VAL A 78 5.81 -20.84 -7.83
N LEU A 79 6.60 -19.82 -7.49
CA LEU A 79 8.05 -19.86 -7.65
C LEU A 79 8.67 -21.02 -6.85
N ARG A 80 8.19 -21.26 -5.64
CA ARG A 80 8.68 -22.35 -4.78
C ARG A 80 8.35 -23.74 -5.32
N LEU A 81 7.20 -23.90 -5.98
CA LEU A 81 6.79 -25.17 -6.58
C LEU A 81 7.44 -25.44 -7.95
N VAL A 82 7.77 -24.39 -8.70
CA VAL A 82 8.36 -24.51 -10.05
C VAL A 82 9.88 -24.61 -10.00
N LEU A 83 10.53 -23.91 -9.07
CA LEU A 83 11.99 -23.88 -8.99
C LEU A 83 12.52 -25.12 -8.23
N PRO A 84 13.73 -25.60 -8.56
CA PRO A 84 14.34 -26.72 -7.86
C PRO A 84 14.41 -26.51 -6.34
N PRO A 85 14.31 -27.58 -5.53
CA PRO A 85 14.49 -27.49 -4.08
C PRO A 85 15.78 -26.72 -3.73
N GLY A 86 15.66 -25.73 -2.84
CA GLY A 86 16.78 -24.87 -2.43
C GLY A 86 17.04 -23.64 -3.32
N ALA A 87 16.40 -23.52 -4.49
CA ALA A 87 16.51 -22.32 -5.31
C ALA A 87 15.79 -21.10 -4.71
N VAL A 88 14.68 -21.35 -4.01
CA VAL A 88 13.99 -20.37 -3.17
C VAL A 88 14.26 -20.75 -1.72
N THR A 89 15.25 -20.12 -1.11
CA THR A 89 15.46 -20.29 0.33
C THR A 89 14.58 -19.29 1.06
N ALA A 90 13.79 -19.77 2.03
CA ALA A 90 13.02 -18.92 2.91
C ALA A 90 13.94 -18.18 3.87
N ASN A 91 14.57 -17.11 3.36
CA ASN A 91 15.64 -16.39 4.05
C ASN A 91 16.74 -17.33 4.59
N GLY A 92 17.11 -18.34 3.81
CA GLY A 92 18.12 -19.34 4.22
C GLY A 92 17.58 -20.52 5.03
N ILE A 93 16.26 -20.73 5.11
CA ILE A 93 15.69 -21.90 5.80
C ILE A 93 15.49 -23.04 4.80
N PRO A 94 16.25 -24.14 4.95
CA PRO A 94 16.19 -25.27 4.03
C PRO A 94 14.98 -26.18 4.24
N TYR A 95 14.24 -26.04 5.36
CA TYR A 95 13.15 -26.96 5.72
C TYR A 95 11.82 -26.24 5.84
N VAL A 96 11.00 -26.36 4.80
CA VAL A 96 9.56 -26.19 4.90
C VAL A 96 8.96 -27.52 4.51
N THR A 97 8.28 -28.15 5.46
CA THR A 97 7.55 -29.38 5.18
C THR A 97 6.34 -29.04 4.30
N PRO A 98 5.90 -29.95 3.41
CA PRO A 98 4.73 -29.71 2.57
C PRO A 98 3.48 -29.29 3.37
N GLU A 99 3.34 -29.80 4.60
CA GLU A 99 2.21 -29.49 5.49
C GLU A 99 2.22 -28.03 5.94
N LEU A 100 3.38 -27.52 6.40
CA LEU A 100 3.51 -26.12 6.81
C LEU A 100 3.27 -25.17 5.63
N PHE A 101 3.72 -25.56 4.44
CA PHE A 101 3.46 -24.81 3.22
C PHE A 101 1.97 -24.78 2.86
N ALA A 102 1.30 -25.92 2.95
CA ALA A 102 -0.14 -26.04 2.73
C ALA A 102 -0.94 -25.22 3.76
N GLU A 103 -0.54 -25.25 5.03
CA GLU A 103 -1.16 -24.45 6.09
C GLU A 103 -1.06 -22.94 5.80
N ALA A 104 0.11 -22.44 5.40
CA ALA A 104 0.29 -21.04 5.03
C ALA A 104 -0.60 -20.62 3.85
N LEU A 105 -0.74 -21.49 2.85
CA LEU A 105 -1.63 -21.25 1.71
C LEU A 105 -3.11 -21.27 2.12
N LEU A 106 -3.51 -22.20 2.99
CA LEU A 106 -4.87 -22.26 3.52
C LEU A 106 -5.22 -20.99 4.30
N LEU A 107 -4.32 -20.52 5.18
CA LEU A 107 -4.50 -19.27 5.92
C LEU A 107 -4.53 -18.05 4.99
N SER A 108 -3.73 -18.05 3.92
CA SER A 108 -3.77 -17.03 2.88
C SER A 108 -5.12 -16.99 2.16
N ILE A 109 -5.69 -18.16 1.84
CA ILE A 109 -7.03 -18.31 1.26
C ILE A 109 -8.09 -17.77 2.22
N ILE A 110 -8.02 -18.12 3.52
CA ILE A 110 -8.92 -17.61 4.55
C ILE A 110 -8.84 -16.08 4.64
N GLY A 111 -7.63 -15.51 4.70
CA GLY A 111 -7.40 -14.07 4.73
C GLY A 111 -7.99 -13.38 3.51
N PHE A 112 -7.73 -13.90 2.31
CA PHE A 112 -8.28 -13.34 1.07
C PHE A 112 -9.82 -13.40 1.03
N MET A 113 -10.42 -14.54 1.41
CA MET A 113 -11.88 -14.69 1.46
C MET A 113 -12.50 -13.71 2.47
N ALA A 114 -11.90 -13.57 3.65
CA ALA A 114 -12.36 -12.63 4.66
C ALA A 114 -12.27 -11.17 4.18
N MET A 115 -11.15 -10.79 3.54
CA MET A 115 -11.00 -9.49 2.90
C MET A 115 -12.07 -9.23 1.85
N TYR A 116 -12.32 -10.19 0.96
CA TYR A 116 -13.35 -10.04 -0.04
C TYR A 116 -14.75 -9.98 0.59
N ALA A 117 -15.04 -10.76 1.63
CA ALA A 117 -16.29 -10.67 2.38
C ALA A 117 -16.51 -9.27 2.97
N GLY A 118 -15.48 -8.69 3.60
CA GLY A 118 -15.51 -7.31 4.09
C GLY A 118 -15.74 -6.30 2.96
N TYR A 119 -15.11 -6.50 1.81
CA TYR A 119 -15.29 -5.62 0.64
C TYR A 119 -16.72 -5.61 0.10
N VAL A 120 -17.47 -6.72 0.22
CA VAL A 120 -18.81 -6.84 -0.38
C VAL A 120 -19.96 -6.56 0.58
N VAL A 121 -19.74 -6.55 1.90
CA VAL A 121 -20.81 -6.36 2.91
C VAL A 121 -21.44 -4.97 2.88
N GLY A 122 -20.75 -3.97 2.32
CA GLY A 122 -21.27 -2.62 2.10
C GLY A 122 -21.21 -1.69 3.33
N VAL A 123 -20.69 -2.15 4.46
CA VAL A 123 -20.41 -1.32 5.65
C VAL A 123 -19.32 -0.29 5.31
N GLY A 124 -18.29 -0.69 4.57
CA GLY A 124 -17.22 0.21 4.11
C GLY A 124 -17.74 1.40 3.34
N ARG A 125 -18.72 1.21 2.45
CA ARG A 125 -19.41 2.31 1.76
C ARG A 125 -20.01 3.35 2.71
N ARG A 126 -20.63 2.91 3.81
CA ARG A 126 -21.20 3.84 4.81
C ARG A 126 -20.09 4.64 5.48
N LEU A 127 -18.98 4.00 5.84
CA LEU A 127 -17.80 4.67 6.40
C LEU A 127 -17.21 5.68 5.41
N GLY A 128 -17.04 5.30 4.15
CA GLY A 128 -16.56 6.20 3.09
C GLY A 128 -17.46 7.41 2.88
N ALA A 129 -18.79 7.24 3.01
CA ALA A 129 -19.75 8.34 2.90
C ALA A 129 -19.70 9.33 4.07
N MET A 130 -19.12 8.95 5.22
CA MET A 130 -18.93 9.83 6.37
C MET A 130 -17.71 10.75 6.23
N VAL A 131 -16.82 10.48 5.27
CA VAL A 131 -15.62 11.29 5.07
C VAL A 131 -16.02 12.66 4.50
N PRO A 132 -15.62 13.77 5.14
CA PRO A 132 -15.96 15.10 4.64
C PRO A 132 -15.31 15.35 3.28
N VAL A 133 -16.11 15.81 2.33
CA VAL A 133 -15.64 16.15 0.99
C VAL A 133 -15.21 17.63 0.97
N PRO A 134 -13.92 17.94 0.74
CA PRO A 134 -13.49 19.33 0.61
C PRO A 134 -14.11 19.99 -0.62
N PRO A 135 -14.26 21.33 -0.62
CA PRO A 135 -14.71 22.09 -1.77
C PRO A 135 -13.93 21.75 -3.06
N ALA A 136 -14.60 21.88 -4.20
CA ALA A 136 -14.02 21.62 -5.52
C ALA A 136 -13.07 22.74 -5.99
N ASP A 137 -13.12 23.93 -5.37
CA ASP A 137 -12.27 25.06 -5.73
C ASP A 137 -10.83 24.81 -5.28
N TRP A 138 -9.91 24.80 -6.24
CA TRP A 138 -8.49 24.61 -5.99
C TRP A 138 -7.72 25.87 -6.35
N HIS A 139 -7.25 26.61 -5.34
CA HIS A 139 -6.48 27.82 -5.57
C HIS A 139 -5.03 27.53 -5.97
N HIS A 140 -4.71 27.70 -7.26
CA HIS A 140 -3.36 27.49 -7.78
C HIS A 140 -2.27 28.27 -7.03
N GLY A 141 -2.49 29.55 -6.73
CA GLY A 141 -1.48 30.37 -6.01
C GLY A 141 -1.14 29.78 -4.63
N ARG A 142 -2.15 29.30 -3.89
CA ARG A 142 -1.95 28.64 -2.59
C ARG A 142 -1.25 27.29 -2.74
N ALA A 143 -1.59 26.53 -3.77
CA ALA A 143 -0.94 25.25 -4.05
C ALA A 143 0.56 25.44 -4.34
N VAL A 144 0.94 26.49 -5.07
CA VAL A 144 2.35 26.85 -5.31
C VAL A 144 3.06 27.22 -4.00
N VAL A 145 2.42 28.01 -3.14
CA VAL A 145 2.98 28.36 -1.82
C VAL A 145 3.20 27.11 -0.96
N VAL A 146 2.21 26.21 -0.87
CA VAL A 146 2.33 24.96 -0.11
C VAL A 146 3.42 24.05 -0.69
N ALA A 147 3.43 23.85 -2.01
CA ALA A 147 4.45 23.04 -2.67
C ALA A 147 5.86 23.61 -2.44
N GLY A 148 6.03 24.94 -2.52
CA GLY A 148 7.30 25.62 -2.24
C GLY A 148 7.72 25.50 -0.78
N ALA A 149 6.79 25.65 0.17
CA ALA A 149 7.07 25.47 1.59
C ALA A 149 7.49 24.03 1.91
N TYR A 150 6.78 23.04 1.37
CA TYR A 150 7.11 21.63 1.55
C TYR A 150 8.43 21.25 0.86
N ALA A 151 8.75 21.88 -0.28
CA ALA A 151 10.06 21.75 -0.92
C ALA A 151 11.18 22.27 0.00
N LEU A 152 11.01 23.47 0.56
CA LEU A 152 12.00 24.09 1.45
C LEU A 152 12.22 23.25 2.72
N ILE A 153 11.14 22.78 3.36
CA ILE A 153 11.21 21.89 4.53
C ILE A 153 11.96 20.60 4.17
N GLY A 154 11.64 20.00 3.02
CA GLY A 154 12.29 18.78 2.55
C GLY A 154 13.78 18.94 2.28
N VAL A 155 14.16 20.00 1.58
CA VAL A 155 15.56 20.31 1.27
C VAL A 155 16.34 20.62 2.55
N ALA A 156 15.75 21.40 3.47
CA ALA A 156 16.37 21.69 4.76
C ALA A 156 16.57 20.41 5.58
N ALA A 157 15.54 19.58 5.72
CA ALA A 157 15.63 18.31 6.43
C ALA A 157 16.67 17.36 5.80
N TYR A 158 16.72 17.29 4.47
CA TYR A 158 17.72 16.52 3.75
C TYR A 158 19.14 17.04 3.96
N ALA A 159 19.33 18.37 3.95
CA ALA A 159 20.63 18.99 4.21
C ALA A 159 21.08 18.75 5.65
N THR A 160 20.19 18.88 6.63
CA THR A 160 20.46 18.55 8.04
C THR A 160 20.80 17.07 8.20
N LEU A 161 20.09 16.18 7.50
CA LEU A 161 20.40 14.76 7.49
C LEU A 161 21.83 14.52 6.98
N LEU A 162 22.19 15.09 5.83
CA LEU A 162 23.56 15.00 5.31
C LEU A 162 24.61 15.54 6.29
N ALA A 163 24.35 16.69 6.90
CA ALA A 163 25.26 17.29 7.88
C ALA A 163 25.42 16.40 9.13
N SER A 164 24.33 15.80 9.62
CA SER A 164 24.35 14.91 10.79
C SER A 164 25.19 13.65 10.57
N PHE A 165 25.36 13.22 9.31
CA PHE A 165 26.24 12.12 8.94
C PHE A 165 27.65 12.56 8.52
N GLY A 166 28.07 13.78 8.84
CA GLY A 166 29.41 14.26 8.46
C GLY A 166 29.56 14.55 6.96
N GLY A 167 28.46 14.89 6.29
CA GLY A 167 28.41 15.20 4.86
C GLY A 167 28.11 14.00 3.97
N MET A 168 28.36 14.13 2.67
CA MET A 168 28.03 13.11 1.67
C MET A 168 28.82 11.80 1.88
N SER A 169 30.09 11.89 2.26
CA SER A 169 30.95 10.72 2.48
C SER A 169 30.46 9.87 3.66
N GLY A 170 30.19 10.50 4.81
CA GLY A 170 29.69 9.78 5.98
C GLY A 170 28.23 9.34 5.79
N PHE A 171 27.40 10.10 5.06
CA PHE A 171 26.07 9.64 4.65
C PHE A 171 26.17 8.35 3.83
N LEU A 172 27.06 8.28 2.83
CA LEU A 172 27.27 7.08 2.02
C LEU A 172 27.84 5.89 2.82
N ALA A 173 28.64 6.15 3.86
CA ALA A 173 29.19 5.11 4.74
C ALA A 173 28.14 4.54 5.72
N VAL A 174 27.38 5.42 6.39
CA VAL A 174 26.33 5.03 7.35
C VAL A 174 25.12 4.39 6.65
N ARG A 175 24.89 4.75 5.39
CA ARG A 175 23.87 4.15 4.50
C ARG A 175 23.97 2.63 4.34
N ALA A 176 25.09 2.00 4.69
CA ALA A 176 25.21 0.54 4.76
C ALA A 176 24.44 -0.09 5.96
N ARG A 177 24.07 0.70 6.97
CA ARG A 177 23.44 0.27 8.25
C ARG A 177 22.02 0.85 8.41
N SER A 178 21.17 0.67 7.39
CA SER A 178 19.99 1.52 7.17
C SER A 178 18.81 1.39 8.16
N ALA A 179 18.77 0.42 9.09
CA ALA A 179 17.67 0.37 10.08
C ALA A 179 17.91 1.31 11.27
N TYR A 180 19.09 1.29 11.92
CA TYR A 180 19.37 2.16 13.08
C TYR A 180 19.34 3.66 12.76
N VAL A 181 19.59 4.01 11.50
CA VAL A 181 19.50 5.40 11.03
C VAL A 181 18.07 5.92 11.11
N GLN A 182 17.05 5.06 10.99
CA GLN A 182 15.66 5.50 10.91
C GLN A 182 15.09 5.93 12.26
N ASP A 183 15.51 5.33 13.37
CA ASP A 183 14.89 5.55 14.68
C ASP A 183 15.22 6.96 15.22
N ASP A 184 16.50 7.33 15.24
CA ASP A 184 16.91 8.66 15.72
C ASP A 184 16.66 9.81 14.73
N SER A 185 16.51 9.49 13.43
CA SER A 185 16.34 10.50 12.37
C SER A 185 14.94 10.51 11.74
N LEU A 186 13.95 9.86 12.36
CA LEU A 186 12.59 9.74 11.83
C LEU A 186 11.98 11.12 11.53
N PHE A 187 12.23 12.14 12.36
CA PHE A 187 11.77 13.51 12.14
C PHE A 187 12.40 14.17 10.91
N LEU A 188 13.69 13.91 10.65
CA LEU A 188 14.36 14.40 9.46
C LEU A 188 13.83 13.67 8.22
N PHE A 189 13.57 12.36 8.33
CA PHE A 189 12.89 11.62 7.28
C PHE A 189 11.47 12.14 7.03
N ALA A 190 10.72 12.48 8.07
CA ALA A 190 9.40 13.09 7.94
C ALA A 190 9.48 14.39 7.12
N GLY A 191 10.50 15.23 7.35
CA GLY A 191 10.76 16.42 6.53
C GLY A 191 10.97 16.09 5.04
N VAL A 192 11.78 15.08 4.73
CA VAL A 192 11.95 14.59 3.34
C VAL A 192 10.64 14.04 2.76
N VAL A 193 9.84 13.37 3.58
CA VAL A 193 8.54 12.82 3.20
C VAL A 193 7.53 13.93 2.87
N VAL A 194 7.52 15.04 3.62
CA VAL A 194 6.71 16.22 3.31
C VAL A 194 7.02 16.77 1.90
N MET A 195 8.28 16.69 1.46
CA MET A 195 8.68 17.08 0.11
C MET A 195 7.94 16.31 -0.99
N ARG A 196 7.74 14.99 -0.79
CA ARG A 196 6.94 14.15 -1.70
C ARG A 196 5.50 14.62 -1.74
N VAL A 197 4.89 14.95 -0.61
CA VAL A 197 3.54 15.53 -0.58
C VAL A 197 3.50 16.85 -1.36
N GLY A 198 4.55 17.67 -1.29
CA GLY A 198 4.69 18.88 -2.09
C GLY A 198 4.60 18.61 -3.60
N VAL A 199 5.26 17.54 -4.08
CA VAL A 199 5.15 17.10 -5.48
C VAL A 199 3.71 16.74 -5.83
N LEU A 200 3.01 15.99 -4.97
CA LEU A 200 1.61 15.62 -5.20
C LEU A 200 0.70 16.86 -5.24
N VAL A 201 0.93 17.87 -4.40
CA VAL A 201 0.21 19.15 -4.44
C VAL A 201 0.44 19.86 -5.77
N ALA A 202 1.69 19.92 -6.24
CA ALA A 202 2.04 20.53 -7.53
C ALA A 202 1.40 19.78 -8.71
N LEU A 203 1.40 18.43 -8.68
CA LEU A 203 0.73 17.59 -9.67
C LEU A 203 -0.79 17.76 -9.64
N THR A 204 -1.40 17.87 -8.46
CA THR A 204 -2.83 18.17 -8.29
C THR A 204 -3.17 19.48 -8.99
N ALA A 205 -2.39 20.53 -8.71
CA ALA A 205 -2.57 21.85 -9.31
C ALA A 205 -2.44 21.80 -10.84
N TRP A 206 -1.52 21.00 -11.38
CA TRP A 206 -1.42 20.81 -12.83
C TRP A 206 -2.62 20.05 -13.42
N ILE A 207 -3.04 18.96 -12.79
CA ILE A 207 -4.13 18.09 -13.28
C ILE A 207 -5.45 18.86 -13.42
N PHE A 208 -5.76 19.73 -12.45
CA PHE A 208 -7.01 20.48 -12.43
C PHE A 208 -6.96 21.84 -13.15
N ARG A 209 -5.80 22.20 -13.72
CA ARG A 209 -5.70 23.40 -14.55
C ARG A 209 -6.26 23.10 -15.94
N ARG A 210 -7.47 23.62 -16.22
CA ARG A 210 -8.24 23.33 -17.47
C ARG A 210 -7.44 23.60 -18.75
N ASP A 211 -6.65 24.67 -18.77
CA ASP A 211 -5.95 25.11 -19.99
C ASP A 211 -4.60 24.41 -20.21
N ALA A 212 -4.08 23.71 -19.20
CA ALA A 212 -2.73 23.14 -19.26
C ALA A 212 -2.73 21.72 -19.82
N LYS A 213 -2.32 21.56 -21.09
CA LYS A 213 -2.10 20.25 -21.71
C LYS A 213 -0.87 19.50 -21.18
N ARG A 214 0.16 20.24 -20.72
CA ARG A 214 1.45 19.71 -20.25
C ARG A 214 1.82 20.33 -18.89
N PRO A 215 2.58 19.63 -18.02
CA PRO A 215 3.08 20.21 -16.78
C PRO A 215 4.02 21.38 -17.11
N SER A 216 4.04 22.40 -16.25
CA SER A 216 4.99 23.51 -16.41
C SER A 216 6.41 23.01 -16.15
N VAL A 217 7.40 23.70 -16.72
CA VAL A 217 8.82 23.39 -16.50
C VAL A 217 9.15 23.36 -15.00
N GLY A 218 8.57 24.26 -14.21
CA GLY A 218 8.74 24.28 -12.75
C GLY A 218 8.23 23.02 -12.04
N VAL A 219 7.08 22.47 -12.46
CA VAL A 219 6.55 21.21 -11.89
C VAL A 219 7.46 20.04 -12.27
N ILE A 220 7.93 19.99 -13.53
CA ILE A 220 8.86 18.94 -14.00
C ILE A 220 10.17 19.03 -13.22
N ALA A 221 10.77 20.22 -13.11
CA ALA A 221 12.02 20.44 -12.38
C ALA A 221 11.88 20.04 -10.91
N PHE A 222 10.74 20.37 -10.28
CA PHE A 222 10.49 20.00 -8.89
C PHE A 222 10.34 18.48 -8.72
N VAL A 223 9.60 17.80 -9.61
CA VAL A 223 9.52 16.34 -9.61
C VAL A 223 10.93 15.73 -9.77
N VAL A 224 11.71 16.18 -10.75
CA VAL A 224 13.07 15.66 -11.00
C VAL A 224 13.98 15.88 -9.78
N LEU A 225 13.93 17.05 -9.14
CA LEU A 225 14.68 17.34 -7.93
C LEU A 225 14.33 16.35 -6.81
N VAL A 226 13.04 16.15 -6.53
CA VAL A 226 12.59 15.24 -5.47
C VAL A 226 12.95 13.79 -5.78
N LEU A 227 12.82 13.37 -7.05
CA LEU A 227 13.25 12.04 -7.47
C LEU A 227 14.76 11.86 -7.31
N ALA A 228 15.57 12.85 -7.66
CA ALA A 228 17.02 12.82 -7.51
C ALA A 228 17.41 12.71 -6.03
N LEU A 229 16.87 13.57 -5.16
CA LEU A 229 17.12 13.52 -3.71
C LEU A 229 16.67 12.18 -3.10
N THR A 230 15.50 11.68 -3.50
CA THR A 230 14.99 10.39 -3.01
C THR A 230 15.86 9.21 -3.50
N LEU A 231 16.37 9.30 -4.73
CA LEU A 231 17.28 8.30 -5.29
C LEU A 231 18.63 8.29 -4.56
N MET A 232 19.13 9.46 -4.15
CA MET A 232 20.33 9.57 -3.32
C MET A 232 20.15 8.89 -1.95
N LEU A 233 18.92 8.75 -1.44
CA LEU A 233 18.63 7.94 -0.25
C LEU A 233 18.66 6.42 -0.52
N ARG A 234 18.98 5.95 -1.74
CA ARG A 234 18.91 4.52 -2.21
C ARG A 234 17.53 3.87 -2.09
N GLY A 235 16.51 4.65 -1.76
CA GLY A 235 15.14 4.18 -1.64
C GLY A 235 14.50 4.01 -3.02
N ARG A 236 14.86 2.96 -3.77
CA ARG A 236 14.19 2.65 -5.06
C ARG A 236 12.67 2.50 -4.88
N GLY A 237 12.26 1.91 -3.75
CA GLY A 237 10.84 1.83 -3.36
C GLY A 237 10.22 3.21 -3.12
N ARG A 238 10.98 4.17 -2.58
CA ARG A 238 10.51 5.55 -2.36
C ARG A 238 10.37 6.32 -3.67
N VAL A 239 11.32 6.19 -4.60
CA VAL A 239 11.20 6.73 -5.96
C VAL A 239 9.96 6.14 -6.65
N LEU A 240 9.82 4.81 -6.60
CA LEU A 240 8.67 4.12 -7.17
C LEU A 240 7.36 4.56 -6.52
N SER A 241 7.34 4.82 -5.21
CA SER A 241 6.16 5.34 -4.50
C SER A 241 5.66 6.65 -5.09
N ILE A 242 6.57 7.59 -5.37
CA ILE A 242 6.22 8.90 -5.95
C ILE A 242 5.65 8.70 -7.35
N LEU A 243 6.26 7.84 -8.16
CA LEU A 243 5.82 7.56 -9.53
C LEU A 243 4.44 6.87 -9.55
N VAL A 244 4.22 5.89 -8.66
CA VAL A 244 2.95 5.17 -8.52
C VAL A 244 1.84 6.12 -8.04
N MET A 245 2.11 6.95 -7.03
CA MET A 245 1.16 7.98 -6.58
C MET A 245 0.84 8.97 -7.71
N ALA A 246 1.85 9.48 -8.43
CA ALA A 246 1.64 10.35 -9.59
C ALA A 246 0.79 9.67 -10.68
N LEU A 247 0.98 8.37 -10.89
CA LEU A 247 0.20 7.56 -11.81
C LEU A 247 -1.26 7.44 -11.36
N PHE A 248 -1.51 7.18 -10.08
CA PHE A 248 -2.85 7.18 -9.50
C PHE A 248 -3.52 8.56 -9.64
N MET A 249 -2.81 9.64 -9.33
CA MET A 249 -3.32 11.00 -9.50
C MET A 249 -3.75 11.25 -10.96
N TYR A 250 -2.91 10.86 -11.92
CA TYR A 250 -3.25 11.00 -13.34
C TYR A 250 -4.46 10.14 -13.73
N HIS A 251 -4.52 8.89 -13.24
CA HIS A 251 -5.62 7.97 -13.51
C HIS A 251 -6.97 8.52 -13.01
N PHE A 252 -7.04 8.90 -11.73
CA PHE A 252 -8.27 9.32 -11.08
C PHE A 252 -8.64 10.78 -11.37
N GLY A 253 -7.67 11.66 -11.55
CA GLY A 253 -7.90 13.09 -11.77
C GLY A 253 -8.06 13.49 -13.23
N ARG A 254 -7.37 12.83 -14.17
CA ARG A 254 -7.31 13.28 -15.57
C ARG A 254 -7.86 12.27 -16.57
N ARG A 255 -7.21 11.10 -16.70
CA ARG A 255 -7.54 10.08 -17.70
C ARG A 255 -7.32 8.68 -17.15
N ARG A 256 -8.33 7.83 -17.30
CA ARG A 256 -8.22 6.41 -16.96
C ARG A 256 -7.16 5.74 -17.83
N ILE A 257 -6.25 5.05 -17.15
CA ILE A 257 -5.18 4.25 -17.74
C ILE A 257 -5.73 2.86 -18.02
N ARG A 258 -5.55 2.39 -19.26
CA ARG A 258 -5.99 1.05 -19.66
C ARG A 258 -4.99 0.00 -19.18
N PHE A 259 -5.45 -1.24 -19.00
CA PHE A 259 -4.59 -2.37 -18.59
C PHE A 259 -3.31 -2.52 -19.42
N ARG A 260 -3.40 -2.42 -20.76
CA ARG A 260 -2.22 -2.47 -21.64
C ARG A 260 -1.18 -1.38 -21.32
N GLN A 261 -1.64 -0.16 -21.02
CA GLN A 261 -0.76 0.95 -20.66
C GLN A 261 -0.11 0.72 -19.29
N PHE A 262 -0.90 0.25 -18.32
CA PHE A 262 -0.38 -0.14 -17.02
C PHE A 262 0.69 -1.24 -17.13
N ALA A 263 0.42 -2.31 -17.89
CA ALA A 263 1.38 -3.39 -18.10
C ALA A 263 2.69 -2.88 -18.71
N MET A 264 2.64 -2.02 -19.74
CA MET A 264 3.84 -1.40 -20.31
C MET A 264 4.60 -0.54 -19.29
N LEU A 265 3.88 0.22 -18.44
CA LEU A 265 4.50 1.03 -17.39
C LEU A 265 5.18 0.16 -16.32
N VAL A 266 4.54 -0.94 -15.90
CA VAL A 266 5.12 -1.89 -14.95
C VAL A 266 6.36 -2.55 -15.54
N VAL A 267 6.29 -3.07 -16.76
CA VAL A 267 7.45 -3.68 -17.45
C VAL A 267 8.59 -2.67 -17.60
N GLY A 268 8.29 -1.43 -18.01
CA GLY A 268 9.29 -0.36 -18.11
C GLY A 268 9.90 0.02 -16.75
N ALA A 269 9.08 0.10 -15.70
CA ALA A 269 9.53 0.41 -14.34
C ALA A 269 10.42 -0.72 -13.78
N VAL A 270 10.00 -1.98 -13.90
CA VAL A 270 10.79 -3.13 -13.47
C VAL A 270 12.09 -3.22 -14.28
N GLY A 271 12.02 -3.11 -15.61
CA GLY A 271 13.20 -3.14 -16.47
C GLY A 271 14.20 -2.03 -16.14
N SER A 272 13.74 -0.79 -15.96
CA SER A 272 14.61 0.33 -15.57
C SER A 272 15.22 0.15 -14.18
N LEU A 273 14.47 -0.39 -13.21
CA LEU A 273 15.01 -0.71 -11.88
C LEU A 273 16.08 -1.80 -11.95
N LEU A 274 15.92 -2.82 -12.80
CA LEU A 274 16.92 -3.87 -13.00
C LEU A 274 18.19 -3.33 -13.65
N LEU A 275 18.05 -2.48 -14.68
CA LEU A 275 19.19 -1.84 -15.32
C LEU A 275 19.93 -0.91 -14.37
N LEU A 276 19.20 -0.18 -13.53
CA LEU A 276 19.77 0.70 -12.53
C LEU A 276 20.53 -0.09 -11.46
N ASP A 277 20.02 -1.26 -11.06
CA ASP A 277 20.69 -2.16 -10.11
C ASP A 277 22.02 -2.68 -10.69
N GLN A 278 22.01 -3.11 -11.95
CA GLN A 278 23.23 -3.51 -12.68
C GLN A 278 24.22 -2.36 -12.83
N ALA A 279 23.76 -1.15 -13.13
CA ALA A 279 24.61 0.04 -13.23
C ALA A 279 25.27 0.37 -11.88
N PHE A 280 24.53 0.26 -10.77
CA PHE A 280 25.09 0.44 -9.44
C PHE A 280 26.06 -0.67 -9.05
N ALA A 281 25.79 -1.92 -9.42
CA ALA A 281 26.70 -3.04 -9.22
C ALA A 281 28.03 -2.81 -9.97
N TYR A 282 27.95 -2.45 -11.25
CA TYR A 282 29.11 -2.13 -12.08
C TYR A 282 29.95 -0.97 -11.54
N MET A 283 29.30 0.15 -11.16
CA MET A 283 30.01 1.28 -10.53
C MET A 283 30.64 0.91 -9.18
N GLY A 284 30.10 -0.10 -8.49
CA GLY A 284 30.66 -0.62 -7.24
C GLY A 284 31.76 -1.66 -7.44
N GLY A 285 32.18 -1.95 -8.68
CA GLY A 285 33.18 -2.97 -9.00
C GLY A 285 32.68 -4.42 -8.88
N TYR A 286 31.36 -4.62 -8.75
CA TYR A 286 30.77 -5.96 -8.74
C TYR A 286 30.57 -6.47 -10.17
N GLU A 287 30.73 -7.78 -10.36
CA GLU A 287 30.44 -8.41 -11.65
C GLU A 287 28.96 -8.24 -12.03
N LEU A 288 28.74 -7.88 -13.31
CA LEU A 288 27.40 -7.81 -13.87
C LEU A 288 26.76 -9.19 -13.85
N LYS A 289 25.52 -9.26 -13.38
CA LYS A 289 24.78 -10.52 -13.34
C LYS A 289 24.27 -10.83 -14.73
N SER A 290 24.37 -12.11 -15.13
CA SER A 290 23.70 -12.57 -16.35
C SER A 290 22.19 -12.37 -16.24
N GLY A 291 21.47 -12.34 -17.38
CA GLY A 291 20.01 -12.25 -17.38
C GLY A 291 19.35 -13.37 -16.54
N ALA A 292 19.90 -14.58 -16.59
CA ALA A 292 19.46 -15.69 -15.74
C ALA A 292 19.76 -15.43 -14.24
N GLY A 293 20.90 -14.82 -13.93
CA GLY A 293 21.24 -14.38 -12.57
C GLY A 293 20.28 -13.33 -12.02
N LEU A 294 19.85 -12.37 -12.85
CA LEU A 294 18.83 -11.38 -12.51
C LEU A 294 17.47 -12.01 -12.25
N VAL A 295 17.03 -12.97 -13.08
CA VAL A 295 15.77 -13.69 -12.87
C VAL A 295 15.82 -14.51 -11.57
N ARG A 296 16.93 -15.20 -11.31
CA ARG A 296 17.15 -15.92 -10.04
C ARG A 296 17.19 -14.99 -8.86
N GLU A 297 17.81 -13.83 -8.97
CA GLU A 297 17.81 -12.82 -7.90
C GLU A 297 16.42 -12.26 -7.68
N LEU A 298 15.64 -11.98 -8.73
CA LEU A 298 14.26 -11.57 -8.56
C LEU A 298 13.47 -12.64 -7.81
N GLY A 299 13.49 -13.88 -8.31
CA GLY A 299 12.74 -15.00 -7.72
C GLY A 299 13.24 -15.46 -6.35
N GLY A 300 14.53 -15.24 -6.04
CA GLY A 300 15.16 -15.60 -4.76
C GLY A 300 15.43 -14.41 -3.85
N SER A 301 15.01 -13.19 -4.22
CA SER A 301 15.25 -12.02 -3.38
C SER A 301 14.44 -12.14 -2.10
N LYS A 302 15.08 -11.92 -0.96
CA LYS A 302 14.45 -11.79 0.37
C LYS A 302 13.26 -10.80 0.39
N LYS A 303 13.17 -9.93 -0.63
CA LYS A 303 12.09 -8.95 -0.78
C LYS A 303 10.79 -9.56 -1.31
N LEU A 304 10.87 -10.54 -2.20
CA LEU A 304 9.67 -11.22 -2.73
C LEU A 304 9.22 -12.37 -1.84
N ASP A 305 10.10 -12.92 -0.99
CA ASP A 305 9.74 -14.07 -0.15
C ASP A 305 9.01 -13.70 1.16
N LYS A 306 7.88 -13.02 0.99
CA LYS A 306 6.97 -12.69 2.09
C LYS A 306 6.28 -13.94 2.64
N LEU A 307 6.00 -14.91 1.78
CA LEU A 307 5.50 -16.22 2.19
C LEU A 307 6.51 -16.98 3.06
N GLY A 308 7.81 -16.93 2.75
CA GLY A 308 8.86 -17.49 3.59
C GLY A 308 8.90 -16.89 5.00
N SER A 309 8.68 -15.58 5.11
CA SER A 309 8.56 -14.90 6.41
C SER A 309 7.31 -15.36 7.17
N PHE A 310 6.21 -15.64 6.46
CA PHE A 310 5.00 -16.18 7.08
C PHE A 310 5.20 -17.62 7.58
N LEU A 311 5.85 -18.48 6.79
CA LEU A 311 6.18 -19.86 7.16
C LEU A 311 7.06 -19.93 8.41
N LEU A 312 7.99 -18.98 8.52
CA LEU A 312 8.81 -18.79 9.71
C LEU A 312 7.98 -18.58 10.97
N VAL A 313 7.02 -17.66 10.91
CA VAL A 313 6.11 -17.38 12.03
C VAL A 313 5.23 -18.57 12.34
N LEU A 314 4.68 -19.25 11.33
CA LEU A 314 3.84 -20.43 11.55
C LEU A 314 4.58 -21.55 12.27
N ARG A 315 5.84 -21.78 11.90
CA ARG A 315 6.70 -22.76 12.57
C ARG A 315 7.12 -22.29 13.96
N GLY A 316 7.44 -21.01 14.09
CA GLY A 316 8.04 -20.42 15.28
C GLY A 316 7.04 -20.06 16.37
N ILE A 317 5.75 -19.95 16.11
CA ILE A 317 4.75 -19.61 17.12
C ILE A 317 3.90 -20.85 17.47
N PRO A 318 3.80 -21.24 18.75
CA PRO A 318 4.33 -20.57 19.95
C PRO A 318 5.73 -21.05 20.40
N ALA A 319 6.47 -21.82 19.60
CA ALA A 319 7.67 -22.52 20.06
C ALA A 319 8.90 -21.62 20.34
N GLU A 320 9.14 -20.64 19.48
CA GLU A 320 10.26 -19.67 19.53
C GLU A 320 9.79 -18.27 19.93
N LEU A 321 8.53 -17.93 19.65
CA LEU A 321 7.93 -16.64 19.96
C LEU A 321 6.48 -16.84 20.42
N ASP A 322 6.13 -16.28 21.58
CA ASP A 322 4.75 -16.26 22.04
C ASP A 322 3.88 -15.36 21.16
N PHE A 323 2.57 -15.63 21.15
CA PHE A 323 1.62 -14.68 20.57
C PHE A 323 1.78 -13.30 21.20
N GLN A 324 1.78 -12.27 20.35
CA GLN A 324 2.02 -10.88 20.75
C GLN A 324 0.77 -10.17 21.29
N TRP A 325 -0.42 -10.74 21.08
CA TRP A 325 -1.71 -10.26 21.62
C TRP A 325 -2.00 -8.76 21.38
N GLY A 326 -1.49 -8.20 20.29
CA GLY A 326 -1.68 -6.81 19.91
C GLY A 326 -0.53 -5.87 20.32
N SER A 327 0.50 -6.34 21.03
CA SER A 327 1.62 -5.49 21.48
C SER A 327 2.28 -4.76 20.32
N THR A 328 2.52 -5.45 19.20
CA THR A 328 3.16 -4.85 18.02
C THR A 328 2.26 -3.86 17.29
N ILE A 329 0.93 -3.98 17.43
CA ILE A 329 -0.05 -3.05 16.85
C ILE A 329 -0.15 -1.79 17.73
N VAL A 330 -0.06 -1.97 19.05
CA VAL A 330 -0.05 -0.87 20.02
C VAL A 330 1.26 -0.08 19.97
N ALA A 331 2.35 -0.63 19.43
CA ALA A 331 3.61 0.08 19.18
C ALA A 331 3.47 1.24 18.19
N VAL A 332 2.62 1.08 17.17
CA VAL A 332 2.52 2.02 16.03
C VAL A 332 2.35 3.51 16.40
N PRO A 333 1.49 3.90 17.35
CA PRO A 333 1.37 5.31 17.76
C PRO A 333 2.61 5.84 18.48
N PHE A 334 3.45 4.97 19.03
CA PHE A 334 4.66 5.31 19.78
C PHE A 334 5.90 5.41 18.89
N ASP A 335 5.88 4.97 17.63
CA ASP A 335 7.00 5.13 16.68
C ASP A 335 7.40 6.59 16.44
N PHE A 336 6.54 7.54 16.82
CA PHE A 336 6.84 8.98 16.76
C PHE A 336 7.41 9.56 18.05
N VAL A 337 7.49 8.75 19.11
CA VAL A 337 8.01 9.15 20.41
C VAL A 337 9.47 8.71 20.46
N PRO A 338 10.44 9.63 20.53
CA PRO A 338 11.84 9.26 20.67
C PRO A 338 12.08 8.35 21.88
N ASP A 339 12.93 7.34 21.74
CA ASP A 339 13.29 6.40 22.80
C ASP A 339 13.73 7.10 24.09
N ARG A 340 14.42 8.24 23.99
CA ARG A 340 14.82 9.06 25.15
C ARG A 340 13.67 9.54 26.03
N TRP A 341 12.45 9.61 25.49
CA TRP A 341 11.25 10.06 26.20
C TRP A 341 10.36 8.91 26.63
N PHE A 342 10.39 7.79 25.93
CA PHE A 342 9.65 6.58 26.28
C PHE A 342 10.47 5.31 26.01
N PRO A 343 11.52 5.02 26.81
CA PRO A 343 12.45 3.93 26.53
C PRO A 343 11.80 2.53 26.53
N ASP A 344 10.72 2.37 27.30
CA ASP A 344 10.02 1.10 27.50
C ASP A 344 8.79 0.97 26.58
N HIS A 345 8.72 1.71 25.46
CA HIS A 345 7.61 1.57 24.53
C HIS A 345 7.61 0.17 23.89
N PRO A 346 6.44 -0.39 23.55
CA PRO A 346 6.39 -1.69 22.91
C PRO A 346 7.13 -1.67 21.57
N GLU A 347 7.84 -2.75 21.26
CA GLU A 347 8.50 -2.93 19.97
C GLU A 347 7.46 -3.28 18.89
N GLY A 348 7.63 -2.74 17.70
CA GLY A 348 6.78 -3.12 16.58
C GLY A 348 7.20 -4.43 15.93
N ALA A 349 6.33 -4.91 15.02
CA ALA A 349 6.38 -6.27 14.50
C ALA A 349 7.66 -6.59 13.74
N ALA A 350 8.24 -5.63 13.00
CA ALA A 350 9.47 -5.83 12.26
C ALA A 350 10.65 -6.06 13.20
N HIS A 351 10.75 -5.32 14.31
CA HIS A 351 11.83 -5.49 15.29
C HIS A 351 11.70 -6.83 16.01
N VAL A 352 10.51 -7.15 16.53
CA VAL A 352 10.25 -8.44 17.21
C VAL A 352 10.53 -9.63 16.29
N PHE A 353 10.03 -9.59 15.05
CA PHE A 353 10.24 -10.65 14.06
C PHE A 353 11.72 -10.80 13.69
N THR A 354 12.41 -9.69 13.40
CA THR A 354 13.83 -9.72 13.00
C THR A 354 14.71 -10.20 14.15
N ARG A 355 14.50 -9.71 15.37
CA ARG A 355 15.27 -10.13 16.54
C ARG A 355 15.18 -11.64 16.78
N THR A 356 13.97 -12.19 16.63
CA THR A 356 13.68 -13.61 16.88
C THR A 356 14.26 -14.49 15.78
N PHE A 357 13.89 -14.24 14.52
CA PHE A 357 14.20 -15.16 13.41
C PHE A 357 15.48 -14.82 12.65
N PHE A 358 16.01 -13.61 12.82
CA PHE A 358 17.21 -13.10 12.15
C PHE A 358 18.13 -12.31 13.10
N PRO A 359 18.59 -12.90 14.22
CA PRO A 359 19.33 -12.17 15.26
C PRO A 359 20.59 -11.50 14.73
N SER A 360 21.29 -12.09 13.75
CA SER A 360 22.45 -11.49 13.11
C SER A 360 22.11 -10.25 12.27
N ALA A 361 20.95 -10.25 11.59
CA ALA A 361 20.47 -9.09 10.86
C ALA A 361 20.02 -7.97 11.81
N TYR A 362 19.34 -8.34 12.91
CA TYR A 362 18.94 -7.40 13.95
C TYR A 362 20.16 -6.72 14.60
N GLN A 363 21.17 -7.50 15.00
CA GLN A 363 22.44 -6.97 15.53
C GLN A 363 23.17 -6.08 14.52
N ALA A 364 23.06 -6.38 13.22
CA ALA A 364 23.61 -5.55 12.15
C ALA A 364 22.77 -4.30 11.84
N GLY A 365 21.62 -4.10 12.49
CA GLY A 365 20.74 -2.97 12.23
C GLY A 365 20.02 -3.09 10.91
N VAL A 366 19.51 -4.28 10.61
CA VAL A 366 18.73 -4.57 9.42
C VAL A 366 17.39 -5.14 9.85
N GLY A 367 16.31 -4.40 9.63
CA GLY A 367 14.94 -4.88 9.82
C GLY A 367 14.47 -5.71 8.61
N VAL A 368 13.86 -6.86 8.88
CA VAL A 368 13.18 -7.70 7.90
C VAL A 368 11.68 -7.62 8.20
N PRO A 369 10.93 -6.68 7.59
CA PRO A 369 9.53 -6.52 7.92
C PRO A 369 8.71 -7.72 7.41
N PRO A 370 7.90 -8.36 8.29
CA PRO A 370 6.94 -9.36 7.86
C PRO A 370 5.85 -8.77 6.92
N SER A 371 4.95 -9.62 6.43
CA SER A 371 3.73 -9.16 5.75
C SER A 371 2.62 -8.84 6.76
N LEU A 372 1.55 -8.18 6.32
CA LEU A 372 0.38 -7.91 7.15
C LEU A 372 -0.21 -9.19 7.73
N TRP A 373 -0.35 -10.25 6.90
CA TRP A 373 -0.89 -11.52 7.36
C TRP A 373 0.01 -12.20 8.38
N THR A 374 1.33 -12.08 8.19
CA THR A 374 2.31 -12.56 9.15
C THR A 374 2.16 -11.84 10.49
N GLU A 375 2.06 -10.52 10.50
CA GLU A 375 1.85 -9.75 11.74
C GLU A 375 0.51 -10.04 12.41
N LEU A 376 -0.58 -10.16 11.64
CA LEU A 376 -1.89 -10.54 12.16
C LEU A 376 -1.86 -11.92 12.83
N TYR A 377 -1.12 -12.87 12.26
CA TYR A 377 -0.90 -14.18 12.88
C TYR A 377 -0.03 -14.08 14.13
N MET A 378 1.06 -13.31 14.09
CA MET A 378 1.92 -13.09 15.26
C MET A 378 1.13 -12.57 16.47
N ASN A 379 0.10 -11.75 16.23
CA ASN A 379 -0.71 -11.19 17.31
C ASN A 379 -1.84 -12.11 17.76
N PHE A 380 -2.62 -12.68 16.84
CA PHE A 380 -3.87 -13.37 17.17
C PHE A 380 -4.10 -14.69 16.39
N GLY A 381 -3.04 -15.27 15.82
CA GLY A 381 -3.10 -16.49 15.02
C GLY A 381 -4.03 -16.41 13.81
N ALA A 382 -4.67 -17.52 13.48
CA ALA A 382 -5.61 -17.60 12.35
C ALA A 382 -6.80 -16.63 12.49
N VAL A 383 -7.26 -16.38 13.72
CA VAL A 383 -8.35 -15.42 14.00
C VAL A 383 -7.93 -14.01 13.62
N GLY A 384 -6.69 -13.63 13.93
CA GLY A 384 -6.11 -12.34 13.52
C GLY A 384 -6.14 -12.13 12.01
N ILE A 385 -5.72 -13.14 11.24
CA ILE A 385 -5.76 -13.09 9.77
C ILE A 385 -7.19 -12.87 9.28
N ALA A 386 -8.16 -13.65 9.77
CA ALA A 386 -9.55 -13.56 9.33
C ALA A 386 -10.16 -12.19 9.66
N VAL A 387 -10.05 -11.75 10.92
CA VAL A 387 -10.65 -10.48 11.38
C VAL A 387 -9.94 -9.28 10.75
N GLY A 388 -8.60 -9.23 10.79
CA GLY A 388 -7.82 -8.14 10.23
C GLY A 388 -8.01 -8.00 8.72
N SER A 389 -8.04 -9.12 7.99
CA SER A 389 -8.31 -9.09 6.55
C SER A 389 -9.74 -8.64 6.25
N PHE A 390 -10.73 -9.06 7.03
CA PHE A 390 -12.11 -8.56 6.89
C PHE A 390 -12.20 -7.04 7.07
N LEU A 391 -11.53 -6.49 8.09
CA LEU A 391 -11.47 -5.04 8.32
C LEU A 391 -10.77 -4.31 7.17
N LEU A 392 -9.69 -4.87 6.62
CA LEU A 392 -9.06 -4.36 5.40
C LEU A 392 -10.05 -4.35 4.22
N GLY A 393 -10.88 -5.39 4.09
CA GLY A 393 -11.98 -5.43 3.14
C GLY A 393 -12.96 -4.26 3.28
N LEU A 394 -13.39 -3.96 4.50
CA LEU A 394 -14.24 -2.80 4.80
C LEU A 394 -13.56 -1.49 4.37
N TRP A 395 -12.28 -1.35 4.68
CA TRP A 395 -11.49 -0.18 4.32
C TRP A 395 -11.37 -0.01 2.79
N LEU A 396 -11.14 -1.10 2.05
CA LEU A 396 -11.11 -1.09 0.59
C LEU A 396 -12.46 -0.67 -0.03
N ASP A 397 -13.60 -1.08 0.55
CA ASP A 397 -14.91 -0.64 0.08
C ASP A 397 -15.16 0.85 0.38
N ALA A 398 -14.66 1.35 1.51
CA ALA A 398 -14.65 2.78 1.82
C ALA A 398 -13.83 3.57 0.79
N LEU A 399 -12.60 3.13 0.50
CA LEU A 399 -11.76 3.73 -0.54
C LEU A 399 -12.43 3.66 -1.92
N ARG A 400 -13.10 2.55 -2.27
CA ARG A 400 -13.83 2.47 -3.54
C ARG A 400 -14.89 3.56 -3.61
N HIS A 401 -15.65 3.75 -2.53
CA HIS A 401 -16.68 4.80 -2.49
C HIS A 401 -16.05 6.18 -2.68
N LEU A 402 -14.96 6.49 -1.98
CA LEU A 402 -14.23 7.76 -2.14
C LEU A 402 -13.72 7.96 -3.56
N GLY A 403 -13.15 6.93 -4.18
CA GLY A 403 -12.63 6.95 -5.54
C GLY A 403 -13.66 7.33 -6.62
N ARG A 404 -14.96 7.18 -6.33
CA ARG A 404 -16.03 7.65 -7.24
C ARG A 404 -16.28 9.15 -7.15
N VAL A 405 -15.99 9.77 -6.01
CA VAL A 405 -16.25 11.19 -5.74
C VAL A 405 -15.02 12.05 -6.00
N VAL A 406 -13.80 11.51 -5.88
CA VAL A 406 -12.54 12.29 -5.94
C VAL A 406 -12.32 13.10 -7.21
N ARG A 407 -12.94 12.71 -8.34
CA ARG A 407 -12.64 13.30 -9.66
C ARG A 407 -12.97 14.79 -9.76
N SER A 408 -13.95 15.26 -8.98
CA SER A 408 -14.33 16.68 -8.93
C SER A 408 -13.72 17.45 -7.75
N HIS A 409 -12.97 16.78 -6.87
CA HIS A 409 -12.50 17.33 -5.61
C HIS A 409 -10.98 17.18 -5.49
N PRO A 410 -10.19 18.18 -5.90
CA PRO A 410 -8.72 18.06 -5.98
C PRO A 410 -8.06 17.75 -4.63
N GLY A 411 -8.55 18.36 -3.56
CA GLY A 411 -8.08 18.07 -2.20
C GLY A 411 -8.39 16.63 -1.75
N LEU A 412 -9.56 16.11 -2.15
CA LEU A 412 -9.92 14.72 -1.87
C LEU A 412 -9.07 13.75 -2.69
N LEU A 413 -8.81 14.06 -3.96
CA LEU A 413 -7.92 13.26 -4.82
C LEU A 413 -6.54 13.11 -4.19
N LEU A 414 -5.96 14.22 -3.69
CA LEU A 414 -4.66 14.21 -3.04
C LEU A 414 -4.62 13.22 -1.86
N VAL A 415 -5.57 13.35 -0.92
CA VAL A 415 -5.66 12.48 0.26
C VAL A 415 -5.96 11.03 -0.14
N PHE A 416 -6.90 10.82 -1.06
CA PHE A 416 -7.30 9.50 -1.54
C PHE A 416 -6.15 8.73 -2.17
N VAL A 417 -5.35 9.36 -3.04
CA VAL A 417 -4.22 8.71 -3.69
C VAL A 417 -3.16 8.28 -2.68
N THR A 418 -2.91 9.11 -1.68
CA THR A 418 -2.00 8.77 -0.58
C THR A 418 -2.53 7.56 0.21
N LEU A 419 -3.80 7.59 0.63
CA LEU A 419 -4.43 6.47 1.35
C LEU A 419 -4.42 5.19 0.52
N LEU A 420 -4.72 5.28 -0.77
CA LEU A 420 -4.74 4.15 -1.68
C LEU A 420 -3.35 3.50 -1.77
N TYR A 421 -2.29 4.29 -1.97
CA TYR A 421 -0.92 3.78 -2.00
C TYR A 421 -0.56 3.03 -0.72
N TYR A 422 -0.81 3.63 0.44
CA TYR A 422 -0.47 2.99 1.72
C TYR A 422 -1.32 1.77 2.03
N THR A 423 -2.54 1.69 1.50
CA THR A 423 -3.36 0.49 1.63
C THR A 423 -2.76 -0.69 0.86
N VAL A 424 -2.15 -0.43 -0.30
CA VAL A 424 -1.41 -1.46 -1.05
C VAL A 424 -0.12 -1.81 -0.35
N SER A 425 0.64 -0.81 0.09
CA SER A 425 1.89 -0.99 0.85
C SER A 425 1.65 -1.79 2.13
N LEU A 426 0.54 -1.55 2.81
CA LEU A 426 0.20 -2.22 4.05
C LEU A 426 0.12 -3.74 3.87
N GLN A 427 -0.43 -4.22 2.75
CA GLN A 427 -0.54 -5.66 2.51
C GLN A 427 0.83 -6.32 2.30
N THR A 428 1.79 -5.61 1.70
CA THR A 428 3.13 -6.13 1.39
C THR A 428 4.15 -5.89 2.52
N THR A 429 3.76 -5.17 3.57
CA THR A 429 4.60 -4.79 4.72
C THR A 429 3.85 -4.98 6.04
N VAL A 430 4.36 -4.40 7.13
CA VAL A 430 3.73 -4.42 8.47
C VAL A 430 2.98 -3.11 8.77
N LEU A 431 2.07 -3.17 9.75
CA LEU A 431 1.33 -2.03 10.30
C LEU A 431 2.29 -0.97 10.84
N GLU A 432 3.30 -1.39 11.61
CA GLU A 432 4.38 -0.55 12.15
C GLU A 432 5.07 0.31 11.08
N THR A 433 5.34 -0.20 9.89
CA THR A 433 5.99 0.62 8.85
C THR A 433 4.96 1.44 8.07
N SER A 434 3.81 0.84 7.73
CA SER A 434 2.86 1.47 6.82
C SER A 434 2.03 2.58 7.47
N ILE A 435 1.62 2.43 8.72
CA ILE A 435 0.76 3.42 9.39
C ILE A 435 1.52 4.72 9.70
N PRO A 436 2.73 4.73 10.29
CA PRO A 436 3.46 5.96 10.55
C PRO A 436 3.78 6.68 9.23
N HIS A 437 4.22 5.95 8.21
CA HIS A 437 4.43 6.54 6.88
C HIS A 437 3.13 7.08 6.26
N MET A 438 2.00 6.40 6.44
CA MET A 438 0.69 6.90 6.04
C MET A 438 0.35 8.19 6.80
N MET A 439 0.57 8.26 8.11
CA MET A 439 0.32 9.48 8.91
C MET A 439 1.21 10.64 8.45
N MET A 440 2.50 10.37 8.18
CA MET A 440 3.46 11.35 7.68
C MET A 440 3.12 11.91 6.30
N ASP A 441 2.40 11.17 5.45
CA ASP A 441 1.95 11.70 4.16
C ASP A 441 0.52 12.26 4.22
N VAL A 442 -0.42 11.53 4.83
CA VAL A 442 -1.85 11.87 4.85
C VAL A 442 -2.08 13.14 5.67
N GLY A 443 -1.38 13.33 6.79
CA GLY A 443 -1.48 14.53 7.60
C GLY A 443 -1.14 15.80 6.79
N PRO A 444 0.09 15.90 6.24
CA PRO A 444 0.48 17.02 5.39
C PRO A 444 -0.36 17.15 4.12
N ALA A 445 -0.84 16.05 3.53
CA ALA A 445 -1.73 16.06 2.37
C ALA A 445 -3.11 16.66 2.72
N ALA A 446 -3.69 16.27 3.86
CA ALA A 446 -4.95 16.81 4.36
C ALA A 446 -4.81 18.28 4.74
N ALA A 447 -3.73 18.67 5.43
CA ALA A 447 -3.43 20.05 5.75
C ALA A 447 -3.29 20.92 4.48
N ALA A 448 -2.57 20.43 3.48
CA ALA A 448 -2.45 21.07 2.18
C ALA A 448 -3.82 21.21 1.50
N ALA A 449 -4.62 20.14 1.47
CA ALA A 449 -5.95 20.16 0.87
C ALA A 449 -6.86 21.21 1.54
N LEU A 450 -6.89 21.28 2.87
CA LEU A 450 -7.69 22.24 3.62
C LEU A 450 -7.25 23.69 3.37
N PHE A 451 -5.93 23.95 3.39
CA PHE A 451 -5.37 25.28 3.14
C PHE A 451 -5.65 25.78 1.72
N VAL A 452 -5.44 24.92 0.72
CA VAL A 452 -5.59 25.27 -0.70
C VAL A 452 -7.07 25.47 -1.09
N THR A 453 -7.98 24.65 -0.55
CA THR A 453 -9.43 24.72 -0.86
C THR A 453 -10.20 25.76 -0.05
N ARG A 454 -9.52 26.59 0.75
CA ARG A 454 -10.18 27.57 1.66
C ARG A 454 -11.29 26.90 2.47
N PHE A 455 -11.03 25.74 3.06
CA PHE A 455 -12.03 25.03 3.84
C PHE A 455 -12.45 25.89 5.04
N ARG A 456 -13.42 26.80 4.83
CA ARG A 456 -14.22 27.35 5.90
C ARG A 456 -15.13 26.19 6.26
N LEU A 457 -15.06 25.74 7.51
CA LEU A 457 -16.13 24.96 8.12
C LEU A 457 -17.40 25.80 7.99
N HIS A 458 -18.05 25.75 6.81
CA HIS A 458 -19.44 26.10 6.66
C HIS A 458 -20.12 25.06 7.50
N ARG A 459 -20.35 25.42 8.77
CA ARG A 459 -21.22 24.74 9.69
C ARG A 459 -22.46 24.46 8.87
N GLN A 460 -22.59 23.21 8.38
CA GLN A 460 -23.69 22.82 7.52
C GLN A 460 -24.92 23.39 8.21
N GLN A 461 -25.59 24.35 7.55
CA GLN A 461 -26.90 24.77 8.00
C GLN A 461 -27.68 23.48 8.09
N ARG A 462 -27.98 23.07 9.33
CA ARG A 462 -28.62 21.79 9.60
C ARG A 462 -29.78 21.68 8.61
N PRO A 463 -29.95 20.56 7.89
CA PRO A 463 -31.07 20.36 6.97
C PRO A 463 -32.47 20.40 7.61
N GLY A 464 -32.62 20.95 8.81
CA GLY A 464 -33.86 21.04 9.58
C GLY A 464 -34.41 22.45 9.77
N ALA A 465 -33.78 23.50 9.25
CA ALA A 465 -34.49 24.78 9.10
C ALA A 465 -35.36 24.68 7.85
N ALA A 466 -36.55 24.09 8.01
CA ALA A 466 -37.61 24.19 7.03
C ALA A 466 -37.75 25.68 6.65
N PRO A 467 -37.75 26.04 5.36
CA PRO A 467 -38.03 27.40 4.96
C PRO A 467 -39.46 27.72 5.43
N THR A 468 -39.60 28.45 6.54
CA THR A 468 -40.88 28.98 7.06
C THR A 468 -41.44 30.11 6.17
N GLY A 469 -41.07 30.14 4.90
CA GLY A 469 -41.66 30.97 3.86
C GLY A 469 -42.71 30.17 3.10
N LEU A 470 -43.92 30.13 3.64
CA LEU A 470 -45.15 29.78 2.93
C LEU A 470 -45.33 30.70 1.71
N GLY A 471 -44.66 30.37 0.60
CA GLY A 471 -45.04 30.82 -0.72
C GLY A 471 -46.39 30.21 -1.06
N ARG A 472 -47.44 31.04 -1.02
CA ARG A 472 -48.81 30.69 -1.41
C ARG A 472 -48.80 29.85 -2.70
N PRO A 473 -49.58 28.75 -2.77
CA PRO A 473 -49.78 28.05 -4.03
C PRO A 473 -50.38 29.01 -5.04
N ALA A 474 -49.74 29.11 -6.21
CA ALA A 474 -50.27 29.84 -7.35
C ALA A 474 -51.65 29.26 -7.69
N ARG A 475 -52.67 30.13 -7.74
CA ARG A 475 -54.02 29.78 -8.18
C ARG A 475 -53.93 29.08 -9.55
N PRO A 476 -54.62 27.95 -9.75
CA PRO A 476 -54.79 27.40 -11.08
C PRO A 476 -55.58 28.42 -11.93
N LEU A 477 -54.98 28.86 -13.02
CA LEU A 477 -55.69 29.60 -14.07
C LEU A 477 -56.64 28.60 -14.74
N THR A 478 -57.90 28.62 -14.31
CA THR A 478 -59.02 28.08 -15.08
C THR A 478 -59.17 28.91 -16.35
N GLY A 479 -58.48 28.49 -17.41
CA GLY A 479 -58.72 28.95 -18.77
C GLY A 479 -59.86 28.13 -19.38
N THR A 480 -60.98 28.82 -19.57
CA THR A 480 -62.20 28.39 -20.24
C THR A 480 -61.99 28.03 -21.72
N ALA A 481 -62.85 27.13 -22.19
CA ALA A 481 -63.00 26.65 -23.56
C ALA A 481 -63.19 27.74 -24.64
N GLY A 482 -62.93 27.38 -25.89
CA GLY A 482 -63.23 28.13 -27.11
C GLY A 482 -62.56 27.52 -28.31
#